data_AF-A0A965NRL3-F1
#
_entry.id   AF-A0A965NRL3-F1
#
_cell.length_a   1.000
_cell.length_b   1.000
_cell.length_c   1.000
_cell.angle_alpha   90.00
_cell.angle_beta   90.00
_cell.angle_gamma   90.00
#
_symmetry.space_group_name_H-M   'P 1'
#
loop_
_entity.id
_entity.type
_entity.pdbx_description
1 polymer ?
#
loop_
_entity_poly.entity_id
_entity_poly.type
_entity_poly.pdbx_seq_one_letter_code
_entity_poly.pdbx_strand_id
1 'polypeptide(L)'
;MNIRGFAKRSKAGNLIWRIFIGVLGGTVTVLGAIALVAPGPGVLILLAGLGILATEFAWASRAMSKTKSMAQTAADKVGIPTWVKYLIYAGAAVFSILVIIYYHMHQ
;
A
#
# COMPACT_ATOMS: atom_id res chain seq x y z
N MET A 1 -16.72 10.49 -7.55
CA MET A 1 -16.38 11.93 -7.56
C MET A 1 -14.94 12.10 -8.02
N ASN A 2 -14.72 12.50 -9.27
CA ASN A 2 -13.39 12.45 -9.92
C ASN A 2 -12.67 13.80 -9.76
N ILE A 3 -11.92 13.94 -8.66
CA ILE A 3 -11.25 15.16 -8.19
C ILE A 3 -10.08 15.60 -9.13
N ARG A 4 -9.75 14.79 -10.14
CA ARG A 4 -8.54 14.92 -10.97
C ARG A 4 -8.62 16.00 -12.07
N GLY A 5 -9.80 16.60 -12.29
CA GLY A 5 -10.05 17.50 -13.43
C GLY A 5 -9.73 18.99 -13.21
N PHE A 6 -9.87 19.51 -11.98
CA PHE A 6 -9.85 20.97 -11.76
C PHE A 6 -8.47 21.59 -11.52
N ALA A 7 -7.45 20.81 -11.11
CA ALA A 7 -6.13 21.36 -10.75
C ALA A 7 -5.16 21.52 -11.95
N LYS A 8 -5.53 21.07 -13.15
CA LYS A 8 -4.59 20.86 -14.28
C LYS A 8 -4.57 21.95 -15.37
N ARG A 9 -4.97 23.18 -15.05
CA ARG A 9 -4.95 24.31 -16.02
C ARG A 9 -3.67 25.16 -15.98
N SER A 10 -2.78 25.01 -14.99
CA SER A 10 -1.53 25.79 -14.88
C SER A 10 -0.33 24.92 -14.46
N LYS A 11 0.90 25.31 -14.87
CA LYS A 11 2.15 24.63 -14.46
C LYS A 11 2.30 24.57 -12.93
N ALA A 12 1.79 25.58 -12.22
CA ALA A 12 1.82 25.66 -10.76
C ALA A 12 0.94 24.58 -10.09
N GLY A 13 -0.26 24.31 -10.61
CA GLY A 13 -1.16 23.29 -10.04
C GLY A 13 -0.59 21.88 -10.12
N ASN A 14 0.09 21.55 -11.22
CA ASN A 14 0.79 20.27 -11.36
C ASN A 14 1.95 20.12 -10.37
N LEU A 15 2.70 21.20 -10.12
CA LEU A 15 3.80 21.17 -9.16
C LEU A 15 3.29 20.96 -7.74
N ILE A 16 2.25 21.70 -7.34
CA ILE A 16 1.61 21.57 -6.02
C ILE A 16 1.10 20.15 -5.81
N TRP A 17 0.40 19.59 -6.80
CA TRP A 17 -0.13 18.23 -6.73
C TRP A 17 0.98 17.18 -6.58
N ARG A 18 2.07 17.32 -7.34
CA ARG A 18 3.23 16.43 -7.25
C ARG A 18 3.92 16.53 -5.89
N ILE A 19 4.03 17.73 -5.31
CA ILE A 19 4.58 17.93 -3.96
C ILE A 19 3.67 17.28 -2.92
N PHE A 20 2.36 17.49 -3.00
CA PHE A 20 1.38 16.90 -2.09
C PHE A 20 1.47 15.37 -2.07
N ILE A 21 1.49 14.75 -3.24
CA ILE A 21 1.66 13.29 -3.36
C ILE A 21 3.05 12.86 -2.86
N GLY A 22 4.09 13.65 -3.12
CA GLY A 22 5.44 13.39 -2.62
C GLY A 22 5.51 13.37 -1.10
N VAL A 23 4.87 14.33 -0.43
CA VAL A 23 4.83 14.41 1.04
C VAL A 23 3.97 13.31 1.64
N LEU A 24 2.75 13.11 1.13
CA LEU A 24 1.87 12.04 1.62
C LEU A 24 2.50 10.67 1.44
N GLY A 25 2.89 10.36 0.21
CA GLY A 25 3.52 9.08 -0.10
C GLY A 25 4.81 8.89 0.69
N GLY A 26 5.66 9.91 0.75
CA GLY A 26 6.95 9.86 1.44
C GLY A 26 6.79 9.59 2.94
N THR A 27 5.82 10.24 3.58
CA THR A 27 5.52 10.03 5.01
C THR A 27 5.09 8.59 5.26
N VAL A 28 4.15 8.07 4.47
CA VAL A 28 3.68 6.67 4.60
C VAL A 28 4.81 5.69 4.35
N THR A 29 5.66 5.93 3.34
CA THR A 29 6.83 5.08 3.07
C THR A 29 7.82 5.07 4.24
N VAL A 30 8.12 6.23 4.84
CA VAL A 30 9.05 6.30 5.99
C VAL A 30 8.47 5.58 7.21
N LEU A 31 7.19 5.79 7.52
CA LEU A 31 6.51 5.08 8.60
C LEU A 31 6.53 3.57 8.37
N GLY A 32 6.26 3.13 7.14
CA GLY A 32 6.34 1.73 6.76
C GLY A 32 7.75 1.15 6.90
N ALA A 33 8.78 1.92 6.53
CA ALA A 33 10.18 1.52 6.68
C ALA A 33 10.57 1.35 8.15
N ILE A 34 10.15 2.28 9.02
CA ILE A 34 10.37 2.18 10.47
C ILE A 34 9.63 0.96 11.02
N ALA A 35 8.40 0.72 10.56
CA ALA A 35 7.59 -0.41 10.97
C ALA A 35 8.12 -1.77 10.47
N LEU A 36 9.16 -1.83 9.63
CA LEU A 36 9.83 -3.08 9.26
C LEU A 36 10.56 -3.74 10.44
N VAL A 37 10.94 -2.96 11.45
CA VAL A 37 11.62 -3.47 12.64
C VAL A 37 10.69 -4.37 13.46
N ALA A 38 9.40 -4.06 13.46
CA ALA A 38 8.41 -4.88 14.12
C ALA A 38 8.03 -6.08 13.21
N PRO A 39 7.94 -7.31 13.76
CA PRO A 39 7.37 -8.44 13.02
C PRO A 39 5.88 -8.17 12.79
N GLY A 40 5.54 -7.50 11.69
CA GLY A 40 4.20 -6.96 11.48
C GLY A 40 3.98 -6.31 10.10
N PRO A 41 2.90 -5.52 9.93
CA PRO A 41 2.42 -5.02 8.63
C PRO A 41 3.30 -3.93 7.98
N GLY A 42 4.50 -3.66 8.50
CA GLY A 42 5.38 -2.61 8.00
C GLY A 42 5.66 -2.70 6.50
N VAL A 43 5.80 -3.92 5.97
CA VAL A 43 5.96 -4.16 4.53
C VAL A 43 4.73 -3.66 3.74
N LEU A 44 3.51 -3.92 4.22
CA LEU A 44 2.30 -3.46 3.55
C LEU A 44 2.20 -1.93 3.56
N ILE A 45 2.52 -1.30 4.69
CA ILE A 45 2.52 0.16 4.83
C ILE A 45 3.56 0.78 3.89
N LEU A 46 4.77 0.21 3.84
CA LEU A 46 5.85 0.66 2.97
C LEU A 46 5.45 0.61 1.50
N LEU A 47 4.89 -0.53 1.06
CA LEU A 47 4.44 -0.72 -0.31
C LEU A 47 3.24 0.18 -0.65
N ALA A 48 2.33 0.43 0.30
CA ALA A 48 1.24 1.38 0.11
C ALA A 48 1.77 2.80 -0.11
N GLY A 49 2.75 3.25 0.69
CA GLY A 49 3.40 4.54 0.49
C GLY A 49 4.09 4.63 -0.87
N LEU A 50 4.89 3.63 -1.24
CA LEU A 50 5.53 3.56 -2.57
C LEU A 50 4.51 3.55 -3.71
N GLY A 51 3.35 2.90 -3.52
CA GLY A 51 2.23 2.92 -4.45
C GLY A 51 1.64 4.32 -4.63
N ILE A 52 1.54 5.11 -3.56
CA ILE A 52 1.14 6.53 -3.64
C ILE A 52 2.18 7.32 -4.44
N LEU A 53 3.48 7.20 -4.13
CA LEU A 53 4.52 7.87 -4.91
C LEU A 53 4.50 7.44 -6.39
N ALA A 54 4.23 6.17 -6.69
CA ALA A 54 4.23 5.66 -8.05
C ALA A 54 3.22 6.36 -8.98
N THR A 55 2.21 7.05 -8.43
CA THR A 55 1.22 7.81 -9.20
C THR A 55 1.80 9.04 -9.91
N GLU A 56 2.80 9.70 -9.32
CA GLU A 56 3.42 10.93 -9.87
C GLU A 56 4.93 10.77 -10.12
N PHE A 57 5.57 9.76 -9.51
CA PHE A 57 7.02 9.56 -9.57
C PHE A 57 7.37 8.26 -10.31
N ALA A 58 7.94 8.40 -11.50
CA ALA A 58 8.30 7.27 -12.36
C ALA A 58 9.33 6.30 -11.73
N TRP A 59 10.18 6.77 -10.81
CA TRP A 59 11.13 5.90 -10.11
C TRP A 59 10.41 4.95 -9.13
N ALA A 60 9.38 5.43 -8.45
CA ALA A 60 8.60 4.62 -7.51
C ALA A 60 7.78 3.56 -8.24
N SER A 61 7.22 3.92 -9.39
CA SER A 61 6.56 2.96 -10.29
C SER A 61 7.52 1.85 -10.76
N ARG A 62 8.76 2.21 -11.15
CA ARG A 62 9.81 1.23 -11.51
C ARG A 62 10.22 0.34 -10.34
N ALA A 63 10.32 0.90 -9.13
CA ALA A 63 10.59 0.11 -7.93
C ALA A 63 9.47 -0.91 -7.66
N MET A 64 8.21 -0.50 -7.80
CA MET A 64 7.05 -1.39 -7.65
C MET A 64 6.95 -2.45 -8.73
N SER A 65 7.26 -2.14 -9.99
CA SER A 65 7.26 -3.17 -11.03
C SER A 65 8.32 -4.24 -10.78
N LYS A 66 9.53 -3.85 -10.34
CA LYS A 66 10.60 -4.80 -9.96
C LYS A 66 10.23 -5.64 -8.74
N THR A 67 9.59 -5.01 -7.75
CA THR A 67 9.12 -5.72 -6.55
C THR A 67 8.04 -6.73 -6.91
N LYS A 68 7.08 -6.33 -7.75
CA LYS A 68 6.01 -7.20 -8.24
C LYS A 68 6.57 -8.40 -9.00
N SER A 69 7.52 -8.19 -9.92
CA SER A 69 8.11 -9.29 -10.68
C SER A 69 8.85 -10.27 -9.78
N MET A 70 9.62 -9.77 -8.81
CA MET A 70 10.31 -10.61 -7.82
C MET A 70 9.33 -11.38 -6.93
N ALA A 71 8.25 -10.74 -6.50
CA ALA A 71 7.20 -11.37 -5.71
C ALA A 71 6.46 -12.47 -6.49
N GLN A 72 6.17 -12.23 -7.78
CA GLN A 72 5.55 -13.24 -8.65
C GLN A 72 6.47 -14.43 -8.84
N THR A 73 7.76 -14.21 -9.16
CA THR A 73 8.72 -15.31 -9.28
C THR A 73 8.87 -16.10 -7.99
N ALA A 74 8.85 -15.44 -6.83
CA ALA A 74 8.88 -16.13 -5.53
C ALA A 74 7.58 -16.92 -5.28
N ALA A 75 6.42 -16.34 -5.59
CA ALA A 75 5.12 -16.99 -5.43
C ALA A 75 4.98 -18.22 -6.35
N ASP A 76 5.44 -18.12 -7.59
CA ASP A 76 5.41 -19.21 -8.57
C ASP A 76 6.29 -20.38 -8.12
N LYS A 77 7.44 -20.09 -7.49
CA LYS A 77 8.31 -21.12 -6.90
C LYS A 77 7.71 -21.81 -5.68
N VAL A 78 6.91 -21.09 -4.90
CA VAL A 78 6.33 -21.59 -3.64
C VAL A 78 4.96 -22.26 -3.86
N GLY A 79 4.22 -21.89 -4.92
CA GLY A 79 3.00 -22.58 -5.35
C GLY A 79 1.97 -22.81 -4.24
N ILE A 80 1.35 -21.75 -3.70
CA ILE A 80 0.38 -21.89 -2.60
C ILE A 80 -0.92 -22.57 -3.11
N PRO A 81 -1.32 -23.73 -2.54
CA PRO A 81 -2.52 -24.43 -2.95
C PRO A 81 -3.79 -23.60 -2.67
N THR A 82 -4.80 -23.72 -3.53
CA THR A 82 -6.01 -22.88 -3.50
C THR A 82 -6.78 -22.98 -2.18
N TRP A 83 -6.75 -24.14 -1.52
CA TRP A 83 -7.37 -24.32 -0.20
C TRP A 83 -6.73 -23.46 0.89
N VAL A 84 -5.40 -23.28 0.86
CA VAL A 84 -4.69 -22.40 1.81
C VAL A 84 -5.04 -20.94 1.57
N LYS A 85 -5.22 -20.52 0.30
CA LYS A 85 -5.70 -19.17 -0.01
C LYS A 85 -7.06 -18.89 0.64
N TYR A 86 -8.01 -19.82 0.53
CA TYR A 86 -9.32 -19.68 1.17
C TYR A 86 -9.23 -19.63 2.70
N LEU A 87 -8.36 -20.44 3.32
CA LEU A 87 -8.13 -20.36 4.76
C LEU A 87 -7.57 -19.00 5.21
N ILE A 88 -6.63 -18.42 4.45
CA ILE A 88 -6.08 -17.10 4.75
C ILE A 88 -7.19 -16.03 4.66
N TYR A 89 -8.01 -16.05 3.61
CA TYR A 89 -9.13 -15.12 3.48
C TYR A 89 -10.16 -15.27 4.60
N ALA A 90 -10.50 -16.52 4.97
CA ALA A 90 -11.41 -16.80 6.07
C ALA A 90 -10.85 -16.28 7.41
N GLY A 91 -9.58 -16.56 7.70
CA GLY A 91 -8.90 -16.06 8.90
C GLY A 91 -8.86 -14.53 8.97
N ALA A 92 -8.54 -13.86 7.85
CA ALA A 92 -8.53 -12.41 7.78
C ALA A 92 -9.93 -11.79 7.98
N ALA A 93 -10.98 -12.43 7.43
CA ALA A 93 -12.36 -11.99 7.61
C ALA A 93 -12.79 -12.12 9.08
N VAL A 94 -12.49 -13.26 9.72
CA VAL A 94 -12.79 -13.49 11.15
C VAL A 94 -12.04 -12.49 12.02
N PHE A 95 -10.74 -12.28 11.78
CA PHE A 95 -9.95 -11.28 12.50
C PHE A 95 -10.53 -9.87 12.35
N SER A 96 -10.95 -9.49 11.14
CA SER A 96 -11.59 -8.18 10.90
C SER A 96 -12.88 -8.02 11.72
N ILE A 97 -13.73 -9.05 11.77
CA ILE A 97 -14.97 -9.03 12.57
C ILE A 97 -14.64 -8.90 14.07
N LEU A 98 -13.67 -9.64 14.57
CA LEU A 98 -13.27 -9.58 15.99
C LEU A 98 -12.72 -8.20 16.38
N VAL A 99 -11.89 -7.59 15.53
CA VAL A 99 -11.39 -6.22 15.76
C VAL A 99 -12.55 -5.23 15.84
N ILE A 100 -13.53 -5.32 14.93
CA ILE A 100 -14.71 -4.45 14.94
C ILE A 100 -15.51 -4.62 16.24
N ILE A 101 -15.76 -5.87 16.66
CA ILE A 101 -16.48 -6.16 17.91
C ILE A 101 -15.72 -5.62 19.12
N TYR A 102 -14.41 -5.82 19.17
CA TYR A 102 -13.56 -5.30 20.25
C TYR A 102 -13.63 -3.77 20.35
N TYR A 103 -13.52 -3.07 19.22
CA TYR A 103 -13.65 -1.62 19.18
C TYR A 103 -15.04 -1.14 19.65
N HIS A 104 -16.10 -1.91 19.37
CA HIS A 104 -17.45 -1.55 19.78
C HIS A 104 -17.74 -1.81 21.26
N MET A 105 -17.11 -2.83 21.85
CA MET A 105 -17.26 -3.14 23.27
C MET A 105 -16.48 -2.20 24.20
N HIS A 106 -15.46 -1.51 23.68
CA HIS A 106 -14.60 -0.62 24.47
C HIS A 106 -14.92 0.88 24.28
N GLN A 107 -15.89 1.20 23.43
CA GLN A 107 -16.54 2.51 23.31
C GLN A 107 -17.72 2.58 24.29
#